data_AF-A0A2T5HFJ8-F1
#
_entry.id   AF-A0A2T5HFJ8-F1
#
_cell.length_a   1.000
_cell.length_b   1.000
_cell.length_c   1.000
_cell.angle_alpha   90.00
_cell.angle_beta   90.00
_cell.angle_gamma   90.00
#
_symmetry.space_group_name_H-M   'P 1'
#
loop_
_entity.id
_entity.type
_entity.pdbx_description
1 polymer ?
#
loop_
_entity_poly.entity_id
_entity_poly.type
_entity_poly.pdbx_seq_one_letter_code
_entity_poly.pdbx_strand_id
1 'polypeptide(L)'
;MAIKKETVVIGGHLKARLAGTNVPFQKVGLVSTIQHATETNSLTLSDTTTPQGGEYDSLDRINSVTLTINFREIFTWVLAALVWGDFSSVSATTVTAESHPAAVDGTILLDKMPLTVSGVSHTTTGGSPVTTEFDEFDDWVMTGAGIEVVSGGALETAIKAATGEYLVEVDYSSANFDVVEALTNSGKTFELLFEGENAAGTQLRVDARFFQCRLNPATQMDWINTEDFGGFEATAKVLRDNSKVGAGTSKYFKVRKELAAA
;
A
#
# COMPACT_ATOMS: atom_id res chain seq x y z
N MET A 1 15.09 6.41 -47.19
CA MET A 1 15.17 7.06 -45.88
C MET A 1 16.18 6.31 -45.04
N ALA A 2 17.10 7.00 -44.35
CA ALA A 2 17.95 6.34 -43.36
C ALA A 2 17.09 5.78 -42.22
N ILE A 3 17.34 4.54 -41.80
CA ILE A 3 16.60 3.91 -40.71
C ILE A 3 17.00 4.61 -39.40
N LYS A 4 16.07 5.36 -38.80
CA LYS A 4 16.26 5.95 -37.47
C LYS A 4 15.89 4.88 -36.43
N LYS A 5 16.85 4.47 -35.60
CA LYS A 5 16.61 3.49 -34.54
C LYS A 5 15.83 4.16 -33.40
N GLU A 6 14.64 3.66 -33.10
CA GLU A 6 13.75 4.19 -32.04
C GLU A 6 13.47 3.13 -30.96
N THR A 7 14.50 2.39 -30.54
CA THR A 7 14.38 1.46 -29.42
C THR A 7 14.13 2.21 -28.11
N VAL A 8 13.42 1.56 -27.17
CA VAL A 8 13.03 2.17 -25.90
C VAL A 8 13.42 1.30 -24.71
N VAL A 9 14.04 1.93 -23.71
CA VAL A 9 14.25 1.41 -22.36
C VAL A 9 13.95 2.58 -21.44
N ILE A 10 12.79 2.58 -20.80
CA ILE A 10 12.28 3.78 -20.13
C ILE A 10 12.37 3.59 -18.61
N GLY A 11 13.19 4.42 -17.98
CA GLY A 11 13.20 4.61 -16.52
C GLY A 11 12.41 5.87 -16.17
N GLY A 12 11.72 5.89 -15.04
CA GLY A 12 10.89 7.04 -14.71
C GLY A 12 10.26 6.99 -13.33
N HIS A 13 9.48 8.02 -13.04
CA HIS A 13 8.68 8.12 -11.84
C HIS A 13 7.20 7.99 -12.17
N LEU A 14 6.50 7.20 -11.35
CA LEU A 14 5.05 7.29 -11.28
C LEU A 14 4.65 8.41 -10.33
N LYS A 15 3.67 9.19 -10.74
CA LYS A 15 3.05 10.22 -9.93
C LYS A 15 1.54 10.08 -10.01
N ALA A 16 0.84 10.41 -8.94
CA ALA A 16 -0.61 10.34 -8.89
C ALA A 16 -1.21 11.59 -8.23
N ARG A 17 -2.48 11.82 -8.52
CA ARG A 17 -3.35 12.78 -7.83
C ARG A 17 -4.78 12.30 -7.88
N LEU A 18 -5.66 12.86 -7.06
CA LEU A 18 -7.08 12.50 -7.11
C LEU A 18 -7.71 12.97 -8.43
N ALA A 19 -8.45 12.08 -9.10
CA ALA A 19 -9.03 12.38 -10.41
C ALA A 19 -10.00 13.58 -10.34
N GLY A 20 -9.98 14.45 -11.34
CA GLY A 20 -10.84 15.65 -11.38
C GLY A 20 -10.33 16.83 -10.53
N THR A 21 -9.21 16.70 -9.83
CA THR A 21 -8.56 17.80 -9.12
C THR A 21 -7.44 18.43 -9.94
N ASN A 22 -7.11 19.69 -9.65
CA ASN A 22 -5.98 20.40 -10.26
C ASN A 22 -4.76 20.52 -9.33
N VAL A 23 -4.71 19.72 -8.26
CA VAL A 23 -3.56 19.66 -7.38
C VAL A 23 -2.33 19.13 -8.15
N PRO A 24 -1.11 19.52 -7.76
CA PRO A 24 0.11 18.98 -8.35
C PRO A 24 0.18 17.46 -8.15
N PHE A 25 0.76 16.77 -9.13
CA PHE A 25 1.01 15.33 -9.04
C PHE A 25 2.05 15.03 -7.97
N GLN A 26 1.77 14.07 -7.10
CA GLN A 26 2.66 13.62 -6.05
C GLN A 26 3.31 12.30 -6.43
N LYS A 27 4.58 12.10 -6.04
CA LYS A 27 5.30 10.83 -6.29
C LYS A 27 4.68 9.72 -5.45
N VAL A 28 4.47 8.55 -6.04
CA VAL A 28 3.91 7.37 -5.35
C VAL A 28 4.97 6.41 -4.80
N GLY A 29 6.21 6.90 -4.64
CA GLY A 29 7.38 6.08 -4.29
C GLY A 29 8.02 5.42 -5.51
N LEU A 30 8.95 4.50 -5.26
CA LEU A 30 9.57 3.66 -6.28
C LEU A 30 8.60 2.58 -6.78
N VAL A 31 8.46 2.51 -8.10
CA VAL A 31 7.66 1.51 -8.82
C VAL A 31 8.59 0.74 -9.74
N SER A 32 8.58 -0.58 -9.62
CA SER A 32 9.46 -1.45 -10.41
C SER A 32 8.94 -1.67 -11.82
N THR A 33 7.63 -1.89 -11.97
CA THR A 33 6.98 -2.17 -13.24
C THR A 33 5.62 -1.47 -13.33
N ILE A 34 5.32 -0.98 -14.53
CA ILE A 34 4.00 -0.48 -14.91
C ILE A 34 3.69 -1.09 -16.27
N GLN A 35 2.64 -1.89 -16.32
CA GLN A 35 2.22 -2.57 -17.54
C GLN A 35 0.83 -2.09 -17.91
N HIS A 36 0.66 -1.67 -19.17
CA HIS A 36 -0.62 -1.30 -19.74
C HIS A 36 -1.11 -2.43 -20.65
N ALA A 37 -2.31 -2.94 -20.37
CA ALA A 37 -2.99 -3.91 -21.21
C ALA A 37 -4.33 -3.33 -21.70
N THR A 38 -4.62 -3.55 -22.98
CA THR A 38 -5.92 -3.25 -23.58
C THR A 38 -6.56 -4.57 -23.99
N GLU A 39 -7.74 -4.84 -23.46
CA GLU A 39 -8.53 -6.02 -23.82
C GLU A 39 -9.53 -5.67 -24.92
N THR A 40 -9.59 -6.49 -25.96
CA THR A 40 -10.59 -6.42 -27.04
C THR A 40 -11.48 -7.65 -27.01
N ASN A 41 -12.78 -7.45 -27.15
CA ASN A 41 -13.76 -8.52 -27.32
C ASN A 41 -14.26 -8.49 -28.77
N SER A 42 -14.09 -9.59 -29.48
CA SER A 42 -14.52 -9.77 -30.86
C SER A 42 -15.89 -10.44 -30.90
N LEU A 43 -16.85 -9.81 -31.56
CA LEU A 43 -18.13 -10.44 -31.87
C LEU A 43 -18.03 -11.01 -33.29
N THR A 44 -17.99 -12.34 -33.40
CA THR A 44 -17.78 -13.04 -34.66
C THR A 44 -19.09 -13.68 -35.12
N LEU A 45 -19.42 -13.57 -36.40
CA LEU A 45 -20.57 -14.21 -37.01
C LEU A 45 -20.07 -15.29 -37.96
N SER A 46 -20.35 -16.56 -37.66
CA SER A 46 -19.98 -17.65 -38.56
C SER A 46 -20.84 -17.66 -39.81
N ASP A 47 -20.22 -17.90 -40.96
CA ASP A 47 -20.92 -18.08 -42.23
C ASP A 47 -21.65 -19.43 -42.23
N THR A 48 -22.98 -19.36 -42.29
CA THR A 48 -23.88 -20.53 -42.35
C THR A 48 -24.35 -20.83 -43.76
N THR A 49 -23.93 -20.05 -44.75
CA THR A 49 -24.38 -20.17 -46.14
C THR A 49 -23.64 -21.25 -46.93
N THR A 50 -22.47 -21.70 -46.45
CA THR A 50 -21.71 -22.78 -47.06
C THR A 50 -21.35 -23.88 -46.05
N PRO A 51 -21.41 -25.17 -46.43
CA PRO A 51 -21.06 -26.28 -45.51
C PRO A 51 -19.57 -26.33 -45.12
N GLN A 52 -18.72 -25.57 -45.82
CA GLN A 52 -17.28 -25.52 -45.57
C GLN A 52 -16.90 -24.52 -44.45
N GLY A 53 -17.85 -23.69 -44.00
CA GLY A 53 -17.68 -22.79 -42.86
C GLY A 53 -16.73 -21.61 -43.12
N GLY A 54 -16.79 -20.61 -42.23
CA GLY A 54 -15.99 -19.39 -42.26
C GLY A 54 -16.53 -18.34 -41.29
N GLU A 55 -15.88 -17.17 -41.23
CA GLU A 55 -16.36 -16.00 -40.49
C GLU A 55 -16.96 -15.01 -41.49
N TYR A 56 -18.27 -14.76 -41.40
CA TYR A 56 -19.04 -13.89 -42.27
C TYR A 56 -18.82 -12.40 -41.95
N ASP A 57 -18.72 -12.08 -40.66
CA ASP A 57 -18.47 -10.72 -40.18
C ASP A 57 -17.81 -10.77 -38.78
N SER A 58 -17.02 -9.76 -38.45
CA SER A 58 -16.40 -9.64 -37.13
C SER A 58 -16.37 -8.18 -36.68
N LEU A 59 -16.72 -7.95 -35.40
CA LEU A 59 -16.73 -6.62 -34.79
C LEU A 59 -15.92 -6.64 -33.50
N ASP A 60 -14.77 -5.96 -33.51
CA ASP A 60 -13.94 -5.78 -32.34
C ASP A 60 -14.39 -4.58 -31.50
N ARG A 61 -14.57 -4.80 -30.19
CA ARG A 61 -14.83 -3.75 -29.19
C ARG A 61 -13.73 -3.74 -28.15
N ILE A 62 -13.24 -2.57 -27.80
CA ILE A 62 -12.37 -2.42 -26.63
C ILE A 62 -13.21 -2.64 -25.38
N ASN A 63 -12.88 -3.69 -24.62
CA ASN A 63 -13.58 -4.11 -23.41
C ASN A 63 -13.09 -3.33 -22.19
N SER A 64 -11.77 -3.30 -21.99
CA SER A 64 -11.17 -2.69 -20.82
C SER A 64 -9.74 -2.23 -21.09
N VAL A 65 -9.30 -1.25 -20.30
CA VAL A 65 -7.90 -0.83 -20.24
C VAL A 65 -7.46 -0.96 -18.79
N THR A 66 -6.43 -1.76 -18.55
CA THR A 66 -5.91 -2.07 -17.22
C THR A 66 -4.45 -1.70 -17.10
N LEU A 67 -4.07 -1.30 -15.89
CA LEU A 67 -2.70 -1.03 -15.50
C LEU A 67 -2.33 -1.98 -14.37
N THR A 68 -1.24 -2.72 -14.53
CA THR A 68 -0.64 -3.50 -13.44
C THR A 68 0.60 -2.75 -12.95
N ILE A 69 0.63 -2.47 -11.65
CA ILE A 69 1.65 -1.62 -11.02
C ILE A 69 2.24 -2.38 -9.83
N ASN A 70 3.56 -2.47 -9.78
CA ASN A 70 4.26 -3.06 -8.64
C ASN A 70 5.04 -2.00 -7.87
N PHE A 71 4.53 -1.66 -6.69
CA PHE A 71 5.14 -0.69 -5.77
C PHE A 71 6.20 -1.40 -4.91
N ARG A 72 7.36 -0.74 -4.76
CA ARG A 72 8.49 -1.21 -3.93
C ARG A 72 8.79 -0.29 -2.75
N GLU A 73 8.17 0.89 -2.72
CA GLU A 73 8.25 1.84 -1.62
C GLU A 73 6.84 2.22 -1.21
N ILE A 74 6.62 2.33 0.10
CA ILE A 74 5.31 2.54 0.68
C ILE A 74 5.28 3.90 1.37
N PHE A 75 4.64 4.88 0.73
CA PHE A 75 4.18 6.08 1.45
C PHE A 75 2.82 5.79 2.08
N THR A 76 2.56 6.33 3.27
CA THR A 76 1.31 6.08 4.04
C THR A 76 0.05 6.31 3.21
N TRP A 77 0.02 7.39 2.42
CA TRP A 77 -1.14 7.70 1.57
C TRP A 77 -1.30 6.71 0.39
N VAL A 78 -0.22 6.11 -0.09
CA VAL A 78 -0.24 5.06 -1.12
C VAL A 78 -0.68 3.74 -0.47
N LEU A 79 -0.18 3.41 0.72
CA LEU A 79 -0.65 2.25 1.49
C LEU A 79 -2.16 2.31 1.71
N ALA A 80 -2.67 3.45 2.19
CA ALA A 80 -4.08 3.68 2.37
C ALA A 80 -4.86 3.52 1.05
N ALA A 81 -4.32 4.00 -0.08
CA ALA A 81 -4.94 3.79 -1.38
C ALA A 81 -4.96 2.30 -1.80
N LEU A 82 -3.90 1.54 -1.47
CA LEU A 82 -3.75 0.12 -1.79
C LEU A 82 -4.63 -0.80 -0.93
N VAL A 83 -4.98 -0.41 0.29
CA VAL A 83 -5.91 -1.18 1.14
C VAL A 83 -7.34 -0.62 1.15
N TRP A 84 -7.63 0.35 0.28
CA TRP A 84 -8.89 1.11 0.27
C TRP A 84 -9.25 1.70 1.65
N GLY A 85 -8.23 2.16 2.34
CA GLY A 85 -8.33 2.76 3.66
C GLY A 85 -8.36 4.28 3.65
N ASP A 86 -8.40 4.81 4.86
CA ASP A 86 -7.94 6.16 5.19
C ASP A 86 -6.78 6.04 6.16
N PHE A 87 -5.98 7.10 6.23
CA PHE A 87 -4.88 7.17 7.17
C PHE A 87 -5.06 8.35 8.12
N SER A 88 -4.60 8.19 9.35
CA SER A 88 -4.51 9.27 10.33
C SER A 88 -3.18 9.18 11.08
N SER A 89 -2.52 10.31 11.27
CA SER A 89 -1.29 10.38 12.05
C SER A 89 -1.61 10.58 13.52
N VAL A 90 -1.07 9.73 14.38
CA VAL A 90 -1.16 9.83 15.84
C VAL A 90 0.16 10.39 16.36
N SER A 91 0.07 11.50 17.11
CA SER A 91 1.25 12.10 17.73
C SER A 91 1.73 11.30 18.93
N ALA A 92 3.03 11.33 19.15
CA ALA A 92 3.69 10.76 20.31
C ALA A 92 3.11 11.34 21.61
N THR A 93 2.85 10.46 22.57
CA THR A 93 2.28 10.81 23.87
C THR A 93 2.87 9.92 24.95
N THR A 94 2.97 10.43 26.16
CA THR A 94 3.24 9.60 27.34
C THR A 94 1.93 8.98 27.80
N VAL A 95 1.93 7.67 28.01
CA VAL A 95 0.82 6.93 28.61
C VAL A 95 1.29 6.40 29.95
N THR A 96 0.44 6.56 30.98
CA THR A 96 0.72 6.14 32.34
C THR A 96 -0.29 5.10 32.79
N ALA A 97 0.18 4.04 33.45
CA ALA A 97 -0.63 2.96 34.01
C ALA A 97 -1.64 2.36 33.01
N GLU A 98 -1.18 2.04 31.80
CA GLU A 98 -2.01 1.31 30.84
C GLU A 98 -2.14 -0.15 31.29
N SER A 99 -3.35 -0.57 31.65
CA SER A 99 -3.59 -1.89 32.23
C SER A 99 -3.91 -2.94 31.18
N HIS A 100 -3.15 -4.04 31.17
CA HIS A 100 -3.35 -5.17 30.27
C HIS A 100 -3.29 -6.51 30.98
N PRO A 101 -4.01 -7.52 30.49
CA PRO A 101 -3.82 -8.89 30.95
C PRO A 101 -2.47 -9.43 30.52
N ALA A 102 -1.68 -9.86 31.49
CA ALA A 102 -0.40 -10.50 31.26
C ALA A 102 -0.53 -12.02 31.24
N ALA A 103 0.08 -12.63 30.24
CA ALA A 103 0.22 -14.07 30.10
C ALA A 103 1.67 -14.41 29.75
N VAL A 104 2.09 -15.61 30.15
CA VAL A 104 3.40 -16.15 29.76
C VAL A 104 3.36 -16.61 28.30
N ASP A 105 4.49 -16.55 27.60
CA ASP A 105 4.66 -17.00 26.21
C ASP A 105 3.82 -16.23 25.16
N GLY A 106 3.50 -14.96 25.44
CA GLY A 106 2.79 -14.09 24.49
C GLY A 106 3.22 -12.62 24.60
N THR A 107 2.99 -11.87 23.52
CA THR A 107 3.17 -10.41 23.50
C THR A 107 1.96 -9.74 24.12
N ILE A 108 2.18 -8.95 25.16
CA ILE A 108 1.17 -8.05 25.73
C ILE A 108 1.13 -6.83 24.82
N LEU A 109 0.07 -6.72 24.02
CA LEU A 109 -0.13 -5.63 23.07
C LEU A 109 -0.50 -4.34 23.81
N LEU A 110 0.21 -3.25 23.53
CA LEU A 110 -0.17 -1.92 24.01
C LEU A 110 -1.08 -1.24 22.99
N ASP A 111 -1.94 -0.32 23.45
CA ASP A 111 -2.88 0.42 22.61
C ASP A 111 -2.17 1.31 21.59
N LYS A 112 -0.95 1.74 21.90
CA LYS A 112 -0.09 2.54 21.00
C LYS A 112 1.27 1.89 20.83
N MET A 113 1.90 2.18 19.69
CA MET A 113 3.25 1.71 19.39
C MET A 113 4.26 2.28 20.42
N PRO A 114 4.88 1.45 21.27
CA PRO A 114 5.83 1.93 22.27
C PRO A 114 7.15 2.35 21.60
N LEU A 115 7.69 3.48 22.05
CA LEU A 115 9.05 3.93 21.73
C LEU A 115 10.02 3.60 22.86
N THR A 116 9.58 3.83 24.10
CA THR A 116 10.31 3.46 25.32
C THR A 116 9.30 3.07 26.40
N VAL A 117 9.51 1.95 27.08
CA VAL A 117 8.76 1.61 28.29
C VAL A 117 9.54 2.11 29.50
N SER A 118 8.91 2.97 30.32
CA SER A 118 9.54 3.58 31.50
C SER A 118 9.34 2.77 32.77
N GLY A 119 8.33 1.90 32.81
CA GLY A 119 8.05 1.06 33.95
C GLY A 119 6.97 0.04 33.66
N VAL A 120 7.10 -1.14 34.25
CA VAL A 120 6.10 -2.19 34.24
C VAL A 120 5.83 -2.53 35.70
N SER A 121 4.57 -2.44 36.12
CA SER A 121 4.20 -2.69 37.49
C SER A 121 2.92 -3.50 37.61
N HIS A 122 2.73 -4.12 38.76
CA HIS A 122 1.47 -4.75 39.13
C HIS A 122 0.94 -4.11 40.40
N THR A 123 -0.29 -3.59 40.33
CA THR A 123 -1.01 -3.09 41.49
C THR A 123 -2.08 -4.10 41.91
N THR A 124 -1.93 -4.64 43.11
CA THR A 124 -2.90 -5.59 43.68
C THR A 124 -4.25 -4.92 43.94
N THR A 125 -5.31 -5.41 43.31
CA THR A 125 -6.67 -4.90 43.52
C THR A 125 -7.36 -5.69 44.64
N GLY A 126 -7.06 -5.32 45.89
CA GLY A 126 -7.69 -5.90 47.09
C GLY A 126 -6.79 -5.88 48.32
N GLY A 127 -7.15 -5.10 49.34
CA GLY A 127 -6.30 -4.79 50.50
C GLY A 127 -5.57 -3.44 50.34
N SER A 128 -4.56 -3.15 51.17
CA SER A 128 -3.68 -1.99 50.92
C SER A 128 -2.95 -2.19 49.59
N PRO A 129 -2.96 -1.22 48.67
CA PRO A 129 -2.31 -1.36 47.38
C PRO A 129 -0.80 -1.53 47.57
N VAL A 130 -0.29 -2.66 47.08
CA VAL A 130 1.15 -2.89 46.93
C VAL A 130 1.45 -2.88 45.45
N THR A 131 2.30 -1.94 45.04
CA THR A 131 2.85 -1.85 43.69
C THR A 131 4.13 -2.66 43.65
N THR A 132 4.17 -3.67 42.79
CA THR A 132 5.39 -4.43 42.51
C THR A 132 5.94 -3.94 41.17
N GLU A 133 7.18 -3.47 41.16
CA GLU A 133 7.87 -3.02 39.94
C GLU A 133 8.70 -4.17 39.35
N PHE A 134 8.82 -4.19 38.03
CA PHE A 134 9.53 -5.22 37.26
C PHE A 134 10.61 -4.58 36.39
N ASP A 135 11.77 -5.22 36.33
CA ASP A 135 12.96 -4.67 35.67
C ASP A 135 13.07 -5.14 34.20
N GLU A 136 13.47 -4.22 33.32
CA GLU A 136 13.71 -4.53 31.91
C GLU A 136 14.86 -5.54 31.76
N PHE A 137 14.72 -6.48 30.83
CA PHE A 137 15.61 -7.62 30.54
C PHE A 137 15.67 -8.72 31.60
N ASP A 138 15.35 -8.43 32.86
CA ASP A 138 15.24 -9.44 33.92
C ASP A 138 13.83 -10.05 33.97
N ASP A 139 12.79 -9.22 33.81
CA ASP A 139 11.39 -9.63 33.92
C ASP A 139 10.61 -9.53 32.61
N TRP A 140 10.94 -8.55 31.77
CA TRP A 140 10.24 -8.27 30.52
C TRP A 140 11.19 -7.68 29.47
N VAL A 141 10.83 -7.82 28.20
CA VAL A 141 11.54 -7.21 27.06
C VAL A 141 10.55 -6.43 26.21
N MET A 142 10.93 -5.23 25.80
CA MET A 142 10.13 -4.43 24.87
C MET A 142 10.13 -5.05 23.48
N THR A 143 8.94 -5.13 22.87
CA THR A 143 8.77 -5.45 21.45
C THR A 143 8.28 -4.22 20.69
N GLY A 144 8.24 -4.27 19.36
CA GLY A 144 7.70 -3.18 18.55
C GLY A 144 6.21 -2.91 18.75
N ALA A 145 5.47 -3.82 19.41
CA ALA A 145 4.03 -3.73 19.63
C ALA A 145 3.65 -3.66 21.12
N GLY A 146 4.59 -3.90 22.03
CA GLY A 146 4.29 -3.96 23.46
C GLY A 146 5.43 -4.57 24.27
N ILE A 147 5.13 -5.53 25.15
CA ILE A 147 6.13 -6.22 25.98
C ILE A 147 5.96 -7.74 25.94
N GLU A 148 7.05 -8.47 26.10
CA GLU A 148 7.07 -9.92 26.29
C GLU A 148 7.71 -10.27 27.63
N VAL A 149 7.18 -11.30 28.30
CA VAL A 149 7.68 -11.74 29.61
C VAL A 149 8.94 -12.58 29.43
N VAL A 150 9.98 -12.30 30.22
CA VAL A 150 11.21 -13.09 30.21
C VAL A 150 11.02 -14.38 31.00
N SER A 151 11.36 -15.52 30.38
CA SER A 151 11.36 -16.82 31.06
C SER A 151 12.36 -16.82 32.23
N GLY A 152 11.89 -17.25 33.40
CA GLY A 152 12.63 -17.28 34.65
C GLY A 152 12.54 -16.00 35.49
N GLY A 153 11.88 -14.95 34.98
CA GLY A 153 11.71 -13.68 35.66
C GLY A 153 10.74 -13.72 36.85
N ALA A 154 10.81 -12.70 37.71
CA ALA A 154 9.86 -12.46 38.78
C ALA A 154 8.44 -12.21 38.24
N LEU A 155 8.31 -11.56 37.07
CA LEU A 155 7.01 -11.36 36.41
C LEU A 155 6.36 -12.68 36.00
N GLU A 156 7.11 -13.61 35.41
CA GLU A 156 6.60 -14.94 35.07
C GLU A 156 6.15 -15.70 36.32
N THR A 157 6.94 -15.62 37.39
CA THR A 157 6.64 -16.25 38.68
C THR A 157 5.35 -15.68 39.27
N ALA A 158 5.15 -14.36 39.20
CA ALA A 158 3.96 -13.69 39.70
C ALA A 158 2.71 -14.09 38.91
N ILE A 159 2.80 -14.14 37.58
CA ILE A 159 1.69 -14.57 36.71
C ILE A 159 1.29 -16.02 37.01
N LYS A 160 2.25 -16.94 37.13
CA LYS A 160 1.97 -18.36 37.44
C LYS A 160 1.38 -18.58 38.83
N ALA A 161 1.71 -17.71 39.78
CA ALA A 161 1.19 -17.76 41.14
C ALA A 161 -0.24 -17.17 41.26
N ALA A 162 -0.68 -16.39 40.27
CA ALA A 162 -1.98 -15.75 40.28
C ALA A 162 -3.12 -16.78 40.15
N THR A 163 -4.16 -16.61 40.96
CA THR A 163 -5.40 -17.41 40.89
C THR A 163 -6.46 -16.65 40.09
N GLY A 164 -6.13 -16.30 38.84
CA GLY A 164 -7.00 -15.51 37.97
C GLY A 164 -6.21 -14.71 36.93
N GLU A 165 -6.89 -13.77 36.30
CA GLU A 165 -6.28 -12.81 35.37
C GLU A 165 -5.28 -11.92 36.12
N TYR A 166 -4.04 -11.90 35.66
CA TYR A 166 -2.99 -11.06 36.22
C TYR A 166 -2.86 -9.80 35.36
N LEU A 167 -3.20 -8.64 35.92
CA LEU A 167 -3.15 -7.36 35.21
C LEU A 167 -1.82 -6.67 35.47
N VAL A 168 -1.19 -6.17 34.42
CA VAL A 168 0.04 -5.39 34.49
C VAL A 168 -0.25 -3.97 34.02
N GLU A 169 0.26 -2.98 34.73
CA GLU A 169 0.22 -1.57 34.39
C GLU A 169 1.54 -1.17 33.74
N VAL A 170 1.47 -0.63 32.53
CA VAL A 170 2.64 -0.25 31.74
C VAL A 170 2.67 1.27 31.56
N ASP A 171 3.79 1.88 31.93
CA ASP A 171 4.10 3.27 31.66
C ASP A 171 5.05 3.34 30.45
N TYR A 172 4.68 4.08 29.41
CA TYR A 172 5.50 4.18 28.21
C TYR A 172 5.34 5.50 27.45
N SER A 173 6.34 5.82 26.64
CA SER A 173 6.23 6.86 25.63
C SER A 173 5.88 6.22 24.29
N SER A 174 4.84 6.71 23.63
CA SER A 174 4.45 6.22 22.30
C SER A 174 5.23 6.93 21.21
N ALA A 175 5.53 6.23 20.11
CA ALA A 175 6.09 6.84 18.91
C ALA A 175 5.05 7.71 18.18
N ASN A 176 5.50 8.52 17.21
CA ASN A 176 4.59 9.00 16.16
C ASN A 176 4.34 7.85 15.19
N PHE A 177 3.09 7.55 14.88
CA PHE A 177 2.76 6.50 13.93
C PHE A 177 1.55 6.89 13.09
N ASP A 178 1.50 6.35 11.87
CA ASP A 178 0.33 6.46 11.01
C ASP A 178 -0.53 5.22 11.17
N VAL A 179 -1.82 5.41 11.42
CA VAL A 179 -2.82 4.35 11.42
C VAL A 179 -3.44 4.28 10.04
N VAL A 180 -3.44 3.10 9.43
CA VAL A 180 -4.13 2.84 8.16
C VAL A 180 -5.16 1.75 8.39
N GLU A 181 -6.43 2.13 8.38
CA GLU A 181 -7.54 1.19 8.51
C GLU A 181 -7.99 0.73 7.12
N ALA A 182 -7.95 -0.59 6.87
CA ALA A 182 -8.27 -1.15 5.57
C ALA A 182 -9.79 -1.13 5.28
N LEU A 183 -10.14 -1.05 3.99
CA LEU A 183 -11.51 -1.19 3.47
C LEU A 183 -12.54 -0.20 4.04
N THR A 184 -12.11 0.93 4.59
CA THR A 184 -13.01 1.99 5.08
C THR A 184 -13.66 2.77 3.92
N ASN A 185 -13.10 2.68 2.72
CA ASN A 185 -13.56 3.40 1.53
C ASN A 185 -13.88 2.48 0.36
N SER A 186 -14.73 2.96 -0.56
CA SER A 186 -15.10 2.22 -1.78
C SER A 186 -14.11 2.38 -2.94
N GLY A 187 -12.82 2.63 -2.66
CA GLY A 187 -11.76 2.84 -3.65
C GLY A 187 -11.79 4.21 -4.33
N LYS A 188 -10.69 4.98 -4.19
CA LYS A 188 -10.53 6.32 -4.78
C LYS A 188 -10.11 6.22 -6.26
N THR A 189 -10.54 7.18 -7.07
CA THR A 189 -10.07 7.32 -8.46
C THR A 189 -8.94 8.33 -8.55
N PHE A 190 -7.85 7.94 -9.19
CA PHE A 190 -6.65 8.75 -9.36
C PHE A 190 -6.40 9.08 -10.83
N GLU A 191 -5.76 10.20 -11.07
CA GLU A 191 -5.11 10.49 -12.34
C GLU A 191 -3.63 10.13 -12.19
N LEU A 192 -3.13 9.26 -13.08
CA LEU A 192 -1.76 8.76 -13.05
C LEU A 192 -0.92 9.43 -14.14
N LEU A 193 0.28 9.84 -13.78
CA LEU A 193 1.28 10.41 -14.68
C LEU A 193 2.57 9.61 -14.53
N PHE A 194 2.93 8.91 -15.58
CA PHE A 194 4.27 8.36 -15.76
C PHE A 194 5.12 9.38 -16.50
N GLU A 195 6.24 9.74 -15.90
CA GLU A 195 7.25 10.60 -16.51
C GLU A 195 8.55 9.83 -16.56
N GLY A 196 9.00 9.53 -17.77
CA GLY A 196 10.18 8.72 -18.01
C GLY A 196 11.15 9.34 -18.99
N GLU A 197 12.39 8.91 -18.87
CA GLU A 197 13.46 9.20 -19.80
C GLU A 197 13.86 7.90 -20.48
N ASN A 198 13.99 7.94 -21.80
CA ASN A 198 14.45 6.80 -22.56
C ASN A 198 15.97 6.69 -22.47
N ALA A 199 16.51 5.52 -22.11
CA ALA A 199 17.94 5.25 -22.07
C ALA A 199 18.48 4.67 -23.40
N ALA A 200 17.59 4.22 -24.28
CA ALA A 200 17.94 3.62 -25.58
C ALA A 200 17.43 4.48 -26.75
N GLY A 201 17.95 4.26 -27.96
CA GLY A 201 17.44 4.91 -29.17
C GLY A 201 17.57 6.44 -29.15
N THR A 202 16.45 7.17 -29.13
CA THR A 202 16.44 8.64 -29.20
C THR A 202 16.96 9.33 -27.95
N GLN A 203 16.93 8.64 -26.80
CA GLN A 203 17.32 9.20 -25.50
C GLN A 203 16.57 10.48 -25.09
N LEU A 204 15.27 10.55 -25.43
CA LEU A 204 14.41 11.70 -25.16
C LEU A 204 13.28 11.34 -24.20
N ARG A 205 12.57 12.36 -23.70
CA ARG A 205 11.53 12.21 -22.68
C ARG A 205 10.26 11.57 -23.23
N VAL A 206 9.61 10.78 -22.39
CA VAL A 206 8.30 10.18 -22.65
C VAL A 206 7.41 10.38 -21.43
N ASP A 207 6.19 10.85 -21.65
CA ASP A 207 5.21 10.93 -20.59
C ASP A 207 3.89 10.24 -20.99
N ALA A 208 3.35 9.45 -20.07
CA ALA A 208 2.08 8.75 -20.24
C ALA A 208 1.13 9.18 -19.11
N ARG A 209 0.02 9.80 -19.50
CA ARG A 209 -1.00 10.31 -18.58
C ARG A 209 -2.29 9.52 -18.75
N PHE A 210 -2.77 8.93 -17.66
CA PHE A 210 -4.03 8.20 -17.57
C PHE A 210 -5.02 8.99 -16.74
N PHE A 211 -6.12 9.42 -17.37
CA PHE A 211 -6.95 10.50 -16.84
C PHE A 211 -7.78 10.11 -15.61
N GLN A 212 -8.33 8.90 -15.61
CA GLN A 212 -9.15 8.40 -14.51
C GLN A 212 -8.89 6.91 -14.31
N CYS A 213 -8.16 6.57 -13.25
CA CYS A 213 -7.76 5.22 -12.89
C CYS A 213 -8.40 4.86 -11.55
N ARG A 214 -9.21 3.82 -11.52
CA ARG A 214 -9.69 3.24 -10.26
C ARG A 214 -8.69 2.19 -9.81
N LEU A 215 -7.96 2.48 -8.73
CA LEU A 215 -7.03 1.54 -8.12
C LEU A 215 -7.84 0.49 -7.36
N ASN A 216 -7.60 -0.79 -7.65
CA ASN A 216 -8.11 -1.90 -6.85
C ASN A 216 -7.21 -2.10 -5.64
N PRO A 217 -7.66 -2.82 -4.60
CA PRO A 217 -6.79 -3.16 -3.50
C PRO A 217 -5.60 -3.95 -4.03
N ALA A 218 -4.48 -3.89 -3.32
CA ALA A 218 -3.33 -4.70 -3.68
C ALA A 218 -3.72 -6.18 -3.70
N THR A 219 -3.44 -6.85 -4.81
CA THR A 219 -3.71 -8.29 -4.98
C THR A 219 -2.79 -9.09 -4.07
N GLN A 220 -1.56 -8.62 -3.89
CA GLN A 220 -0.54 -9.22 -3.05
C GLN A 220 0.23 -8.12 -2.30
N MET A 221 0.54 -8.39 -1.04
CA MET A 221 1.29 -7.51 -0.16
C MET A 221 2.24 -8.36 0.68
N ASP A 222 3.54 -8.27 0.41
CA ASP A 222 4.54 -9.01 1.16
C ASP A 222 4.95 -8.20 2.39
N TRP A 223 4.47 -8.61 3.56
CA TRP A 223 4.78 -7.94 4.84
C TRP A 223 6.08 -8.45 5.48
N ILE A 224 6.47 -9.70 5.21
CA ILE A 224 7.70 -10.31 5.71
C ILE A 224 8.40 -11.00 4.53
N ASN A 225 9.59 -10.52 4.18
CA ASN A 225 10.45 -11.14 3.19
C ASN A 225 11.92 -10.82 3.54
N THR A 226 12.77 -11.85 3.59
CA THR A 226 14.21 -11.71 3.90
C THR A 226 15.10 -11.90 2.67
N GLU A 227 14.53 -12.33 1.54
CA GLU A 227 15.25 -12.65 0.30
C GLU A 227 15.13 -11.57 -0.78
N ASP A 228 14.05 -10.78 -0.78
CA ASP A 228 13.85 -9.62 -1.68
C ASP A 228 13.13 -8.46 -0.95
N PHE A 229 13.15 -7.28 -1.56
CA PHE A 229 12.38 -6.13 -1.11
C PHE A 229 10.87 -6.38 -1.25
N GLY A 230 10.11 -5.96 -0.24
CA GLY A 230 8.64 -6.09 -0.23
C GLY A 230 7.99 -5.53 -1.49
N GLY A 231 7.18 -6.37 -2.15
CA GLY A 231 6.41 -6.01 -3.33
C GLY A 231 4.94 -5.83 -2.99
N PHE A 232 4.35 -4.75 -3.49
CA PHE A 232 2.90 -4.52 -3.39
C PHE A 232 2.35 -4.38 -4.80
N GLU A 233 1.73 -5.44 -5.29
CA GLU A 233 1.15 -5.46 -6.63
C GLU A 233 -0.32 -5.02 -6.58
N ALA A 234 -0.66 -4.00 -7.36
CA ALA A 234 -2.04 -3.56 -7.53
C ALA A 234 -2.39 -3.36 -8.99
N THR A 235 -3.68 -3.54 -9.28
CA THR A 235 -4.24 -3.29 -10.60
C THR A 235 -5.09 -2.02 -10.57
N ALA A 236 -5.02 -1.22 -11.63
CA ALA A 236 -5.89 -0.07 -11.82
C ALA A 236 -6.68 -0.20 -13.13
N LYS A 237 -7.99 0.07 -13.07
CA LYS A 237 -8.85 0.12 -14.25
C LYS A 237 -8.94 1.55 -14.76
N VAL A 238 -8.63 1.78 -16.03
CA VAL A 238 -8.74 3.10 -16.65
C VAL A 238 -10.20 3.30 -17.09
N LEU A 239 -10.86 4.23 -16.43
CA LEU A 239 -12.24 4.61 -16.69
C LEU A 239 -12.28 5.77 -17.70
N ARG A 240 -13.45 5.92 -18.33
CA ARG A 240 -13.70 7.00 -19.28
C ARG A 240 -13.87 8.32 -18.52
N ASP A 241 -13.01 9.29 -18.82
CA ASP A 241 -13.17 10.67 -18.37
C ASP A 241 -14.01 11.46 -19.40
N ASN A 242 -15.25 11.80 -19.03
CA ASN A 242 -16.14 12.56 -19.89
C ASN A 242 -15.78 14.06 -19.99
N SER A 243 -14.91 14.57 -19.12
CA SER A 243 -14.44 15.96 -19.18
C SER A 243 -13.49 16.21 -20.36
N LYS A 244 -12.87 15.15 -20.91
CA LYS A 244 -12.03 15.26 -22.10
C LYS A 244 -12.90 15.35 -23.35
N VAL A 245 -12.99 16.58 -23.88
CA VAL A 245 -13.74 16.92 -25.08
C VAL A 245 -12.80 17.42 -26.18
N GLY A 246 -13.13 17.12 -27.44
CA GLY A 246 -12.35 17.55 -28.60
C GLY A 246 -12.09 16.43 -29.60
N ALA A 247 -12.08 16.76 -30.88
CA ALA A 247 -11.72 15.82 -31.93
C ALA A 247 -10.28 15.32 -31.71
N GLY A 248 -10.07 14.00 -31.85
CA GLY A 248 -8.76 13.37 -31.65
C GLY A 248 -8.28 13.31 -30.19
N THR A 249 -9.10 13.72 -29.21
CA THR A 249 -8.74 13.62 -27.79
C THR A 249 -9.24 12.30 -27.21
N SER A 250 -8.31 11.44 -26.81
CA SER A 250 -8.64 10.23 -26.05
C SER A 250 -9.28 10.59 -24.71
N LYS A 251 -10.29 9.82 -24.31
CA LYS A 251 -10.97 9.95 -23.02
C LYS A 251 -10.36 9.08 -21.91
N TYR A 252 -9.32 8.31 -22.22
CA TYR A 252 -8.72 7.33 -21.32
C TYR A 252 -7.29 7.71 -20.94
N PHE A 253 -6.41 7.86 -21.94
CA PHE A 253 -5.00 8.16 -21.72
C PHE A 253 -4.39 8.94 -22.89
N LYS A 254 -3.27 9.62 -22.63
CA LYS A 254 -2.46 10.32 -23.63
C LYS A 254 -0.99 10.05 -23.37
N VAL A 255 -0.27 9.73 -24.43
CA VAL A 255 1.20 9.61 -24.41
C VAL A 255 1.79 10.77 -25.19
N ARG A 256 2.84 11.41 -24.68
CA ARG A 256 3.67 12.31 -25.49
C ARG A 256 5.10 11.76 -25.46
N LYS A 257 5.71 11.80 -26.63
CA LYS A 257 7.09 11.41 -26.88
C LYS A 257 7.78 12.65 -27.42
N GLU A 258 8.90 13.01 -26.81
CA GLU A 258 9.72 14.11 -27.30
C GLU A 258 10.37 13.73 -28.62
N LEU A 259 10.35 14.68 -29.56
CA LEU A 259 10.99 14.55 -30.87
C LEU A 259 12.32 15.30 -30.83
N ALA A 260 13.31 14.75 -31.54
CA ALA A 260 14.58 15.45 -31.75
C ALA A 260 14.31 16.78 -32.47
N ALA A 261 15.05 17.83 -32.11
CA ALA A 261 15.01 19.09 -32.82
C ALA A 261 15.25 18.88 -34.32
N ALA A 262 14.48 19.60 -35.15
CA ALA A 262 14.58 19.55 -36.60
C ALA A 262 15.83 20.25 -37.12
#